data_AF-A0A0K0FVK9-F1
#
_entry.id   AF-A0A0K0FVK9-F1
#
_cell.length_a   1.000
_cell.length_b   1.000
_cell.length_c   1.000
_cell.angle_alpha   90.00
_cell.angle_beta   90.00
_cell.angle_gamma   90.00
#
_symmetry.space_group_name_H-M   'P 1'
#
loop_
_entity.id
_entity.type
_entity.pdbx_description
1 polymer ?
#
loop_
_entity_poly.entity_id
_entity_poly.type
_entity_poly.pdbx_seq_one_letter_code
_entity_poly.pdbx_strand_id
1 'polypeptide(L)' 'MDSNCSVMGYGMEEECFEEQDYTTFLTNDVLLFILSELPWRDILNVKLLSRRFYGIIHDNYLRLQRRKGS' A
#
# COMPACT_ATOMS: atom_id res chain seq x y z
N MET A 1 0.70 -13.19 21.26
CA MET A 1 1.89 -12.90 20.43
C MET A 1 2.45 -11.65 21.05
N ASP A 2 3.56 -11.84 21.73
CA ASP A 2 3.90 -11.03 22.89
C ASP A 2 4.94 -10.04 22.39
N SER A 3 4.56 -8.77 22.34
CA SER A 3 5.35 -7.72 21.70
C SER A 3 6.53 -7.35 22.62
N ASN A 4 7.70 -7.89 22.30
CA ASN A 4 8.93 -7.64 23.06
C ASN A 4 9.56 -6.32 22.59
N CYS A 5 9.09 -5.22 23.16
CA CYS A 5 9.63 -3.88 22.92
C CYS A 5 10.85 -3.66 23.83
N SER A 6 12.03 -4.13 23.42
CA SER A 6 13.29 -3.84 24.12
C SER A 6 13.95 -2.60 23.52
N VAL A 7 13.44 -1.42 23.90
CA VAL A 7 14.08 -0.12 23.69
C VAL A 7 15.10 0.11 24.81
N MET A 8 16.36 0.28 24.45
CA MET A 8 17.39 0.81 25.35
C MET A 8 18.14 1.94 24.65
N GLY A 9 18.08 3.15 25.23
CA GLY A 9 19.03 4.22 24.94
C GLY A 9 18.42 5.59 24.66
N TYR A 10 18.13 6.33 25.74
CA TYR A 10 18.07 7.80 25.86
C TYR A 10 17.25 8.63 24.83
N GLY A 11 16.07 9.08 25.27
CA GLY A 11 15.68 10.48 25.05
C GLY A 11 15.04 10.86 23.72
N MET A 12 14.11 10.06 23.21
CA MET A 12 12.90 10.58 22.55
C MET A 12 11.84 9.49 22.70
N GLU A 13 10.73 9.81 23.35
CA GLU A 13 9.52 8.99 23.35
C GLU A 13 8.95 9.06 21.92
N GLU A 14 9.60 8.35 21.01
CA GLU A 14 9.03 8.01 19.71
C GLU A 14 7.93 7.00 20.02
N GLU A 15 6.72 7.52 20.27
CA GLU A 15 5.51 6.72 20.24
C GLU A 15 5.53 5.94 18.92
N CYS A 16 5.79 4.64 18.99
CA CYS A 16 5.59 3.74 17.86
C CYS A 16 4.08 3.73 17.59
N PHE A 17 3.61 4.69 16.80
CA PHE A 17 2.31 4.63 16.19
C PHE A 17 2.34 3.43 15.24
N GLU A 18 1.76 2.32 15.67
CA GLU A 18 1.36 1.26 14.75
C GLU A 18 0.29 1.86 13.84
N GLU A 19 0.72 2.47 12.74
CA GLU A 19 -0.19 3.00 11.73
C GLU A 19 -0.96 1.83 11.15
N GLN A 20 -2.25 1.78 11.47
CA GLN A 20 -3.11 0.65 11.13
C GLN A 20 -3.30 0.61 9.61
N ASP A 21 -2.93 -0.51 8.97
CA ASP A 21 -3.13 -0.69 7.53
C ASP A 21 -4.62 -0.91 7.22
N TYR A 22 -5.32 0.18 6.97
CA TYR A 22 -6.74 0.16 6.61
C TYR A 22 -7.01 -0.42 5.23
N THR A 23 -5.99 -0.59 4.39
CA THR A 23 -6.16 -1.15 3.05
C THR A 23 -6.65 -2.60 3.13
N THR A 24 -6.32 -3.31 4.22
CA THR A 24 -6.78 -4.68 4.52
C THR A 24 -8.30 -4.83 4.58
N PHE A 25 -9.04 -3.76 4.94
CA PHE A 25 -10.51 -3.77 4.97
C PHE A 25 -11.16 -3.66 3.59
N LEU A 26 -10.42 -3.19 2.59
CA LEU A 26 -10.94 -3.05 1.23
C LEU A 26 -10.73 -4.35 0.46
N THR A 27 -11.67 -4.73 -0.41
CA THR A 27 -11.46 -5.85 -1.33
C THR A 27 -10.49 -5.46 -2.45
N ASN A 28 -9.89 -6.46 -3.11
CA ASN A 28 -8.98 -6.20 -4.23
C ASN A 28 -9.66 -5.45 -5.38
N ASP A 29 -10.95 -5.68 -5.61
CA ASP A 29 -11.71 -4.98 -6.65
C ASP A 29 -11.89 -3.49 -6.34
N VAL A 30 -12.16 -3.15 -5.07
CA VAL A 30 -12.24 -1.74 -4.63
C VAL A 30 -10.88 -1.07 -4.73
N LEU A 31 -9.81 -1.74 -4.30
CA LEU A 31 -8.45 -1.23 -4.46
C LEU A 31 -8.10 -1.02 -5.93
N LEU A 32 -8.46 -1.96 -6.80
CA LEU A 32 -8.23 -1.84 -8.24
C LEU A 32 -8.99 -0.66 -8.84
N PHE A 33 -10.23 -0.42 -8.40
CA PHE A 33 -11.02 0.74 -8.82
C PHE A 33 -10.33 2.05 -8.43
N ILE A 34 -9.88 2.18 -7.17
CA ILE A 34 -9.13 3.34 -6.70
C ILE A 34 -7.83 3.54 -7.50
N LEU A 35 -7.06 2.46 -7.69
CA LEU A 35 -5.83 2.49 -8.48
C LEU A 35 -6.08 2.94 -9.93
N SER A 36 -7.25 2.62 -10.50
CA SER A 36 -7.57 3.00 -11.88
C SER A 36 -7.82 4.49 -12.10
N GLU A 37 -8.02 5.24 -11.01
CA GLU A 37 -8.17 6.70 -11.02
C GLU A 37 -6.82 7.42 -10.84
N LEU A 38 -5.75 6.68 -10.53
CA LEU A 38 -4.41 7.25 -10.38
C LEU A 38 -3.67 7.32 -11.73
N PRO A 39 -2.81 8.33 -11.93
CA PRO A 39 -1.92 8.34 -13.08
C PRO A 39 -0.94 7.18 -12.97
N TRP A 40 -0.54 6.63 -14.13
CA TRP A 40 0.32 5.44 -14.19
C TRP A 40 1.62 5.58 -13.36
N ARG A 41 2.21 6.78 -13.31
CA ARG A 41 3.42 7.04 -12.52
C ARG A 41 3.19 6.79 -11.03
N ASP A 42 2.03 7.15 -10.50
CA ASP A 42 1.72 6.99 -9.09
C ASP A 42 1.33 5.54 -8.77
N ILE A 43 0.68 4.84 -9.71
CA ILE A 43 0.46 3.37 -9.61
C ILE A 43 1.80 2.63 -9.48
N LEU A 44 2.83 3.04 -10.22
CA LEU A 44 4.17 2.44 -10.11
C LEU A 44 4.78 2.61 -8.72
N ASN A 45 4.50 3.74 -8.04
CA ASN A 45 4.94 3.95 -6.65
C ASN A 45 4.13 3.07 -5.70
N VAL A 46 2.80 2.98 -5.87
CA VAL A 46 1.92 2.15 -5.02
C VAL A 46 2.32 0.67 -5.07
N LYS A 47 2.79 0.18 -6.23
CA LYS A 47 3.32 -1.17 -6.41
C LYS A 47 4.44 -1.54 -5.41
N LEU A 48 5.17 -0.55 -4.92
CA LEU A 48 6.31 -0.74 -4.00
C LEU A 48 5.91 -0.73 -2.52
N LEU A 49 4.67 -0.34 -2.19
CA LEU A 49 4.23 -0.18 -0.80
C LEU A 49 3.98 -1.51 -0.09
N SER A 50 3.49 -2.53 -0.80
CA SER A 50 3.26 -3.85 -0.21
C SER A 50 3.20 -4.95 -1.25
N ARG A 51 3.40 -6.20 -0.81
CA ARG A 51 3.22 -7.40 -1.65
C ARG A 51 1.79 -7.50 -2.20
N ARG A 52 0.80 -7.03 -1.44
CA ARG A 52 -0.60 -7.05 -1.86
C ARG A 52 -0.85 -6.10 -3.03
N PHE A 53 -0.37 -4.86 -2.93
CA PHE A 53 -0.45 -3.90 -4.02
C PHE A 53 0.31 -4.38 -5.25
N TYR A 54 1.50 -4.96 -5.05
CA TYR A 54 2.24 -5.58 -6.13
C TYR A 54 1.40 -6.61 -6.88
N GLY A 55 0.77 -7.55 -6.17
CA GLY A 55 -0.07 -8.59 -6.79
C GLY A 55 -1.24 -8.02 -7.58
N ILE A 56 -2.02 -7.12 -6.97
CA ILE A 56 -3.18 -6.49 -7.62
C ILE A 56 -2.76 -5.77 -8.92
N ILE A 57 -1.68 -4.98 -8.86
CA ILE A 57 -1.19 -4.20 -10.01
C ILE A 57 -0.59 -5.10 -11.07
N HIS A 58 0.17 -6.13 -10.68
CA HIS A 58 0.77 -7.08 -11.59
C HIS A 58 -0.30 -7.83 -12.39
N ASP A 59 -1.33 -8.35 -11.72
CA ASP A 59 -2.39 -9.13 -12.35
C ASP A 59 -3.32 -8.28 -13.22
N ASN A 60 -3.35 -6.95 -13.00
CA ASN A 60 -4.18 -6.00 -13.75
C ASN A 60 -3.39 -4.99 -14.59
N TYR A 61 -2.11 -5.26 -14.84
CA TYR A 61 -1.18 -4.31 -15.50
C TYR A 61 -1.75 -3.71 -16.79
N LEU A 62 -2.24 -4.55 -17.70
CA LEU A 62 -2.77 -4.10 -19.00
C LEU A 62 -4.02 -3.21 -18.84
N ARG A 63 -4.86 -3.48 -17.85
CA ARG A 63 -6.08 -2.69 -17.59
C ARG A 63 -5.73 -1.31 -17.06
N LEU A 64 -4.77 -1.24 -16.13
CA LEU A 64 -4.33 0.01 -15.52
C LEU A 64 -3.49 0.87 -16.47
N GLN A 65 -2.65 0.27 -17.32
CA GLN A 65 -1.82 1.00 -18.27
C GLN A 65 -2.64 1.66 -19.40
N ARG A 66 -3.72 1.02 -19.85
CA ARG A 66 -4.55 1.49 -20.99
C ARG A 66 -5.36 2.76 -20.68
N ARG A 67 -5.60 3.09 -19.41
CA ARG A 67 -6.30 4.33 -19.03
C ARG A 67 -5.48 5.61 -19.23
N LYS A 68 -4.26 5.52 -19.75
CA LYS A 68 -3.41 6.67 -20.12
C LYS A 68 -3.98 7.56 -21.26
N GLY A 69 -5.09 7.18 -21.89
CA GLY A 69 -5.58 7.80 -23.13
C GLY A 69 -7.04 8.24 -23.16
N SER A 70 -7.68 8.52 -22.02
CA SER A 70 -9.00 9.18 -22.00
C SER A 70 -8.92 10.58 -21.43
#